data_AF-A0A662EEI8-F1
#
_entry.id   AF-A0A662EEI8-F1
#
_cell.length_a   1.000
_cell.length_b   1.000
_cell.length_c   1.000
_cell.angle_alpha   90.00
_cell.angle_beta   90.00
_cell.angle_gamma   90.00
#
_symmetry.space_group_name_H-M   'P 1'
#
loop_
_entity.id
_entity.type
_entity.pdbx_description
1 polymer ?
#
loop_
_entity_poly.entity_id
_entity_poly.type
_entity_poly.pdbx_seq_one_letter_code
_entity_poly.pdbx_strand_id
1 'polypeptide(L)' 'MSLLRKEILNLIAEEDVHFMSLQFTDIDGIAKNVEIPESQFSKAL' A
#
# COMPACT_ATOMS: atom_id res chain seq x y z
N MET A 1 11.04 -13.56 4.17
CA MET A 1 11.31 -12.48 5.14
C MET A 1 10.06 -11.62 5.23
N SER A 2 9.28 -11.79 6.30
CA SER A 2 8.14 -10.91 6.58
C SER A 2 8.69 -9.54 6.92
N LEU A 3 8.61 -8.58 6.01
CA LEU A 3 8.80 -7.18 6.36
C LEU A 3 7.74 -6.83 7.41
N LEU A 4 8.19 -6.45 8.60
CA LEU A 4 7.30 -6.04 9.66
C LEU A 4 6.58 -4.78 9.15
N ARG A 5 5.29 -4.62 9.44
CA ARG A 5 4.49 -3.44 9.08
C ARG A 5 5.20 -2.09 9.30
N LYS A 6 6.05 -2.02 10.33
CA LYS A 6 6.87 -0.85 10.66
C LYS A 6 7.99 -0.58 9.66
N GLU A 7 8.63 -1.61 9.11
CA GLU A 7 9.71 -1.48 8.13
C GLU A 7 9.18 -0.90 6.81
N ILE A 8 7.98 -1.34 6.39
CA ILE A 8 7.32 -0.79 5.19
C ILE A 8 6.96 0.68 5.41
N LEU A 9 6.40 1.03 6.58
CA LEU A 9 6.08 2.43 6.91
C LEU A 9 7.33 3.33 6.97
N ASN A 10 8.44 2.82 7.51
CA ASN A 10 9.71 3.55 7.53
C ASN A 10 10.24 3.78 6.11
N LEU A 11 10.22 2.75 5.25
CA LEU A 11 10.66 2.86 3.85
C LEU A 11 9.81 3.88 3.07
N ILE A 12 8.50 3.86 3.25
CA ILE A 12 7.58 4.82 2.63
C ILE A 12 7.91 6.26 3.05
N ALA A 13 8.24 6.48 4.32
CA ALA A 13 8.63 7.79 4.83
C ALA A 13 10.03 8.22 4.35
N GLU A 14 10.98 7.29 4.24
CA GLU A 14 12.33 7.54 3.73
C GLU A 14 12.32 7.91 2.23
N GLU A 15 11.46 7.26 1.44
CA GLU A 15 11.33 7.46 -0.01
C GLU A 15 10.32 8.57 -0.38
N ASP A 16 9.77 9.29 0.62
CA ASP A 16 8.77 10.37 0.44
C ASP A 16 7.58 9.96 -0.44
N VAL A 17 7.01 8.77 -0.17
CA VAL A 17 5.92 8.21 -0.96
C VAL A 17 4.58 8.83 -0.56
N HIS A 18 4.01 9.65 -1.45
CA HIS A 18 2.71 10.31 -1.21
C HIS A 18 1.49 9.44 -1.53
N PHE A 19 1.66 8.47 -2.43
CA PHE A 19 0.57 7.61 -2.94
C PHE A 19 0.97 6.15 -3.01
N MET A 20 0.06 5.27 -2.61
CA MET A 20 0.23 3.82 -2.71
C MET A 20 -0.88 3.25 -3.58
N SER A 21 -0.50 2.42 -4.55
CA SER A 21 -1.45 1.68 -5.38
C SER A 21 -1.64 0.28 -4.81
N LEU A 22 -2.85 0.01 -4.31
CA LEU A 22 -3.27 -1.33 -3.91
C LEU A 22 -3.84 -2.05 -5.12
N GLN A 23 -3.24 -3.19 -5.45
CA GLN A 23 -3.68 -4.04 -6.55
C GLN A 23 -4.36 -5.28 -5.99
N PHE A 24 -5.56 -5.57 -6.48
CA PHE A 24 -6.28 -6.78 -6.14
C PHE A 24 -7.05 -7.30 -7.35
N THR A 25 -7.44 -8.57 -7.26
CA THR A 25 -8.28 -9.20 -8.26
C THR A 25 -9.67 -9.38 -7.67
N ASP A 26 -10.70 -8.92 -8.37
CA ASP A 26 -12.08 -9.17 -7.95
C ASP A 26 -12.51 -10.63 -8.21
N ILE A 27 -13.73 -10.97 -7.81
CA ILE A 27 -14.26 -12.33 -7.95
C ILE A 27 -14.38 -12.79 -9.40
N ASP A 28 -14.51 -11.85 -10.34
CA ASP A 28 -14.63 -12.12 -11.76
C ASP A 28 -13.26 -12.23 -12.45
N GLY A 29 -12.16 -12.16 -11.67
CA GLY A 29 -10.79 -12.29 -12.18
C GLY A 29 -10.23 -10.99 -12.77
N ILE A 30 -10.89 -9.86 -12.57
CA ILE A 30 -10.46 -8.58 -13.13
C ILE A 30 -9.50 -7.90 -12.17
N ALA A 31 -8.31 -7.54 -12.67
CA ALA A 31 -7.35 -6.75 -11.92
C ALA A 31 -7.86 -5.33 -11.72
N LYS A 32 -7.86 -4.87 -10.47
CA LYS A 32 -8.26 -3.54 -10.05
C LYS A 32 -7.14 -2.89 -9.25
N ASN A 33 -7.03 -1.57 -9.43
CA ASN A 33 -6.08 -0.73 -8.71
C ASN A 33 -6.85 0.34 -7.95
N VAL A 34 -6.46 0.57 -6.70
CA VAL A 34 -6.97 1.66 -5.88
C VAL A 34 -5.79 2.46 -5.36
N GLU A 35 -5.77 3.75 -5.67
CA GLU A 35 -4.78 4.68 -5.15
C GLU A 35 -5.25 5.24 -3.82
N ILE A 36 -4.36 5.21 -2.83
CA ILE A 36 -4.60 5.77 -1.51
C ILE A 36 -3.52 6.82 -1.19
N PRO A 37 -3.89 7.96 -0.59
CA PRO A 37 -2.94 8.95 -0.09
C PRO A 37 -2.30 8.48 1.23
N GLU A 38 -1.16 9.08 1.58
CA GLU A 38 -0.38 8.77 2.81
C GLU A 38 -1.21 8.68 4.10
N SER A 39 -2.24 9.53 4.25
CA SER A 39 -3.15 9.54 5.40
C SER A 39 -3.87 8.20 5.64
N GLN A 40 -3.96 7.35 4.63
CA GLN A 40 -4.67 6.06 4.65
C GLN A 40 -3.70 4.85 4.74
N PHE A 41 -2.38 5.05 4.68
CA PHE A 41 -1.41 3.95 4.71
C PHE A 41 -1.52 3.08 5.97
N SER A 42 -1.77 3.71 7.12
CA SER A 42 -1.98 3.00 8.40
C SER A 42 -3.31 2.23 8.47
N LYS A 43 -4.23 2.38 7.51
CA LYS A 43 -5.41 1.52 7.41
C LYS A 43 -5.24 0.39 6.39
N ALA A 44 -4.40 0.61 5.38
CA ALA A 44 -4.17 -0.34 4.29
C ALA A 44 -3.14 -1.42 4.64
N LEU A 45 -2.13 -1.07 5.43
CA LEU A 45 -1.13 -2.00 5.99
C LEU A 45 -1.61 -2.60 7.32
#